data_AF-A0A3B5Q9K6-F1
#
_entry.id   AF-A0A3B5Q9K6-F1
#
_cell.length_a   1.000
_cell.length_b   1.000
_cell.length_c   1.000
_cell.angle_alpha   90.00
_cell.angle_beta   90.00
_cell.angle_gamma   90.00
#
_symmetry.space_group_name_H-M   'P 1'
#
loop_
_entity.id
_entity.type
_entity.pdbx_description
1 polymer ?
#
loop_
_entity_poly.entity_id
_entity_poly.type
_entity_poly.pdbx_seq_one_letter_code
_entity_poly.pdbx_strand_id
1 'polypeptide(L)'
;MLDPPAVMVAEIVKHYFPRIVDIHNYITSCKTQQKRNNWKLLNKKVFSKLDFYVSEDMVEKIVSSTPGVILQVLFSLKEKLEKKLTFSDVEIQQAEAEIVAQLEKMKITEPTVEPHQVIYFTEMSLSATRQVILEKELQIEELQDILRNLWVKMSKLEELIQLKDKRIEHLTSLSEMY
;
A
#
# COMPACT_ATOMS: atom_id res chain seq x y z
N MET A 1 -0.76 -27.47 -11.04
CA MET A 1 -1.99 -26.72 -10.80
C MET A 1 -1.76 -25.35 -11.43
N LEU A 2 -2.27 -25.08 -12.64
CA LEU A 2 -2.07 -23.75 -13.25
C LEU A 2 -3.09 -22.82 -12.62
N ASP A 3 -2.62 -21.85 -11.84
CA ASP A 3 -3.49 -20.79 -11.33
C ASP A 3 -4.11 -20.03 -12.50
N PRO A 4 -5.38 -19.58 -12.37
CA PRO A 4 -6.05 -18.90 -13.47
C PRO A 4 -5.29 -17.63 -13.85
N PRO A 5 -5.10 -17.33 -15.14
CA PRO A 5 -4.27 -16.20 -15.58
C PRO A 5 -4.74 -14.86 -14.99
N ALA A 6 -6.03 -14.71 -14.68
CA ALA A 6 -6.57 -13.54 -13.99
C ALA A 6 -6.03 -13.36 -12.55
N VAL A 7 -5.86 -14.45 -11.78
CA VAL A 7 -5.41 -14.36 -10.38
C VAL A 7 -3.94 -13.94 -10.33
N MET A 8 -3.10 -14.54 -11.17
CA MET A 8 -1.69 -14.14 -11.30
C MET A 8 -1.56 -12.68 -11.73
N VAL A 9 -2.36 -12.24 -12.71
CA VAL A 9 -2.35 -10.82 -13.13
C VAL A 9 -2.76 -9.89 -11.99
N ALA A 10 -3.76 -10.27 -11.20
CA ALA A 10 -4.12 -9.51 -10.00
C ALA A 10 -2.94 -9.42 -9.02
N GLU A 11 -2.26 -10.53 -8.76
CA GLU A 11 -1.12 -10.58 -7.85
C GLU A 11 0.06 -9.71 -8.29
N ILE A 12 0.40 -9.75 -9.59
CA ILE A 12 1.41 -8.86 -10.19
C ILE A 12 1.04 -7.40 -9.93
N VAL A 13 -0.21 -7.01 -10.19
CA VAL A 13 -0.62 -5.61 -9.97
C VAL A 13 -0.65 -5.26 -8.47
N LYS A 14 -0.99 -6.20 -7.58
CA LYS A 14 -0.94 -5.98 -6.13
C LYS A 14 0.47 -5.70 -5.63
N HIS A 15 1.49 -6.35 -6.20
CA HIS A 15 2.88 -6.14 -5.83
C HIS A 15 3.29 -4.66 -6.00
N TYR A 16 2.91 -4.03 -7.12
CA TYR A 16 3.23 -2.61 -7.37
C TYR A 16 2.22 -1.64 -6.73
N PHE A 17 0.93 -2.01 -6.69
CA PHE A 17 -0.15 -1.16 -6.21
C PHE A 17 -1.07 -1.91 -5.24
N PRO A 18 -0.64 -2.14 -3.98
CA PRO A 18 -1.36 -3.00 -3.05
C PRO A 18 -2.75 -2.49 -2.67
N ARG A 19 -3.02 -1.18 -2.83
CA ARG A 19 -4.31 -0.54 -2.51
C ARG A 19 -5.38 -0.69 -3.60
N ILE A 20 -4.99 -0.98 -4.85
CA ILE A 20 -5.94 -1.04 -5.96
C ILE A 20 -6.43 -2.45 -6.25
N VAL A 21 -5.70 -3.46 -5.77
CA VAL A 21 -6.04 -4.87 -5.95
C VAL A 21 -6.38 -5.49 -4.62
N ASP A 22 -7.48 -6.23 -4.65
CA ASP A 22 -7.94 -6.95 -3.49
C ASP A 22 -8.15 -8.42 -3.85
N ILE A 23 -7.14 -9.23 -3.51
CA ILE A 23 -6.99 -10.62 -3.98
C ILE A 23 -8.17 -11.50 -3.57
N HIS A 24 -8.80 -11.26 -2.42
CA HIS A 24 -9.91 -12.09 -1.94
C HIS A 24 -11.16 -12.01 -2.84
N ASN A 25 -11.23 -11.01 -3.72
CA ASN A 25 -12.31 -10.89 -4.69
C ASN A 25 -12.16 -11.82 -5.91
N TYR A 26 -11.01 -12.48 -6.08
CA TYR A 26 -10.73 -13.34 -7.25
C TYR A 26 -10.71 -14.81 -6.85
N ILE A 27 -11.76 -15.53 -7.25
CA ILE A 27 -11.91 -16.95 -6.93
C ILE A 27 -10.99 -17.77 -7.85
N THR A 28 -10.08 -18.55 -7.29
CA THR A 28 -9.27 -19.52 -8.04
C THR A 28 -10.19 -20.63 -8.58
N SER A 29 -10.28 -20.74 -9.90
CA SER A 29 -11.14 -21.74 -10.53
C SER A 29 -10.70 -22.10 -11.93
N CYS A 30 -10.83 -23.38 -12.28
CA CYS A 30 -10.65 -23.86 -13.65
C CYS A 30 -11.88 -23.61 -14.55
N LYS A 31 -13.03 -23.24 -13.99
CA LYS A 31 -14.28 -23.02 -14.74
C LYS A 31 -14.17 -21.80 -15.65
N THR A 32 -14.43 -21.99 -16.94
CA THR A 32 -14.39 -20.97 -18.00
C THR A 32 -15.20 -19.72 -17.63
N GLN A 33 -16.43 -19.89 -17.14
CA GLN A 33 -17.29 -18.78 -16.70
C GLN A 33 -16.69 -17.99 -15.53
N GLN A 34 -16.05 -18.67 -14.57
CA GLN A 34 -15.42 -18.01 -13.44
C GLN A 34 -14.17 -17.23 -13.87
N LYS A 35 -13.36 -17.80 -14.78
CA LYS A 35 -12.21 -17.09 -15.37
C LYS A 35 -12.66 -15.80 -16.06
N ARG A 36 -13.73 -15.86 -16.86
CA ARG A 36 -14.34 -14.70 -17.51
C ARG A 36 -14.80 -13.65 -16.49
N ASN A 37 -15.51 -14.07 -15.44
CA ASN A 37 -15.96 -13.16 -14.38
C ASN A 37 -14.79 -12.48 -13.67
N ASN A 38 -13.70 -13.21 -13.37
CA ASN A 38 -12.51 -12.64 -12.75
C ASN A 38 -11.84 -11.58 -13.66
N TRP A 39 -11.76 -11.83 -14.98
CA TRP A 39 -11.26 -10.85 -15.94
C TRP A 39 -12.13 -9.59 -16.04
N LYS A 40 -13.46 -9.74 -16.04
CA LYS A 40 -14.39 -8.60 -16.00
C LYS A 40 -14.22 -7.77 -14.74
N LEU A 41 -14.00 -8.43 -13.60
CA LEU A 41 -13.75 -7.76 -12.33
C LEU A 41 -12.42 -7.00 -12.34
N LEU A 42 -11.35 -7.60 -12.89
CA LEU A 42 -10.06 -6.93 -13.10
C LEU A 42 -10.21 -5.66 -13.94
N ASN A 43 -10.87 -5.76 -15.10
CA ASN A 43 -11.18 -4.61 -15.96
C ASN A 43 -11.84 -3.48 -15.17
N LYS A 44 -12.88 -3.81 -14.38
CA LYS A 44 -13.68 -2.82 -13.67
C LYS A 44 -12.96 -2.20 -12.46
N LYS A 45 -12.28 -3.01 -11.63
CA LYS A 45 -11.73 -2.56 -10.33
C LYS A 45 -10.27 -2.14 -10.39
N VAL A 46 -9.47 -2.78 -11.25
CA VAL A 46 -8.01 -2.66 -11.25
C VAL A 46 -7.54 -1.91 -12.50
N PHE A 47 -7.88 -2.39 -13.70
CA PHE A 47 -7.37 -1.80 -14.93
C PHE A 47 -7.94 -0.41 -15.21
N SER A 48 -9.17 -0.13 -14.78
CA SER A 48 -9.76 1.21 -14.81
C SER A 48 -8.92 2.25 -14.06
N LYS A 49 -8.25 1.86 -12.96
CA LYS A 49 -7.35 2.74 -12.20
C LYS A 49 -5.97 2.91 -12.84
N LEU A 50 -5.63 2.04 -13.79
CA LEU A 50 -4.38 2.08 -14.57
C LEU A 50 -4.59 2.69 -15.96
N ASP A 51 -5.76 3.26 -16.25
CA ASP A 51 -6.14 3.78 -17.57
C ASP A 51 -5.91 2.72 -18.67
N PHE A 52 -6.28 1.47 -18.35
CA PHE A 52 -6.11 0.28 -19.18
C PHE A 52 -7.43 -0.49 -19.29
N TYR A 53 -7.64 -1.13 -20.44
CA TYR A 53 -8.86 -1.89 -20.71
C TYR A 53 -8.56 -3.08 -21.63
N VAL A 54 -9.05 -4.27 -21.24
CA VAL A 54 -8.99 -5.48 -22.07
C VAL A 54 -10.37 -5.73 -22.66
N SER A 55 -10.47 -5.78 -23.98
CA SER A 55 -11.74 -6.01 -24.68
C SER A 55 -12.33 -7.38 -24.35
N GLU A 56 -13.66 -7.50 -24.42
CA GLU A 56 -14.36 -8.77 -24.19
C GLU A 56 -13.89 -9.87 -25.16
N ASP A 57 -13.60 -9.54 -26.42
CA ASP A 57 -13.02 -10.48 -27.40
C ASP A 57 -11.64 -11.02 -26.96
N MET A 58 -10.78 -10.15 -26.43
CA MET A 58 -9.49 -10.57 -25.87
C MET A 58 -9.68 -11.41 -24.61
N VAL A 59 -10.63 -11.07 -23.74
CA VAL A 59 -10.96 -11.86 -22.55
C VAL A 59 -11.41 -13.27 -22.95
N GLU A 60 -12.27 -13.41 -23.96
CA GLU A 60 -12.68 -14.73 -24.48
C GLU A 60 -11.48 -15.53 -24.98
N LYS A 61 -10.60 -14.92 -25.78
CA LYS A 61 -9.38 -15.56 -26.28
C LYS A 61 -8.43 -16.00 -25.15
N ILE A 62 -8.32 -15.21 -24.09
CA ILE A 62 -7.51 -15.57 -22.92
C ILE A 62 -8.15 -16.74 -22.17
N VAL A 63 -9.47 -16.71 -22.00
CA VAL A 63 -10.23 -17.75 -21.31
C VAL A 63 -10.22 -19.07 -22.10
N SER A 64 -10.18 -19.03 -23.43
CA SER A 64 -9.99 -20.18 -24.32
C SER A 64 -8.53 -20.64 -24.44
N SER A 65 -7.61 -20.07 -23.65
CA SER A 65 -6.18 -20.40 -23.66
C SER A 65 -5.53 -20.23 -25.05
N THR A 66 -5.96 -19.24 -25.83
CA THR A 66 -5.35 -18.96 -27.13
C THR A 66 -3.89 -18.52 -26.93
N PRO A 67 -2.91 -19.21 -27.54
CA PRO A 67 -1.49 -18.89 -27.36
C PRO A 67 -1.18 -17.44 -27.74
N GLY A 68 -0.32 -16.78 -26.96
CA GLY A 68 0.20 -15.43 -27.24
C GLY A 68 -0.70 -14.27 -26.83
N VAL A 69 -2.02 -14.46 -26.73
CA VAL A 69 -2.95 -13.35 -26.41
C VAL A 69 -2.72 -12.79 -25.00
N ILE A 70 -2.49 -13.66 -24.01
CA ILE A 70 -2.16 -13.24 -22.64
C ILE A 70 -0.86 -12.43 -22.58
N LEU A 71 0.13 -12.77 -23.42
CA LEU A 71 1.41 -12.06 -23.46
C LEU A 71 1.23 -10.62 -23.97
N GLN A 72 0.37 -10.40 -24.97
CA GLN A 72 0.05 -9.05 -25.46
C GLN A 72 -0.55 -8.17 -24.36
N VAL A 73 -1.48 -8.74 -23.57
CA VAL A 73 -2.10 -8.04 -22.45
C VAL A 73 -1.07 -7.74 -21.36
N LEU A 74 -0.21 -8.70 -21.01
CA LEU A 74 0.84 -8.52 -20.01
C LEU A 74 1.87 -7.47 -20.43
N PHE A 75 2.28 -7.46 -21.69
CA PHE A 75 3.22 -6.46 -22.21
C PHE A 75 2.62 -5.05 -22.14
N SER A 76 1.37 -4.90 -22.59
CA SER A 76 0.65 -3.62 -22.51
C SER A 76 0.45 -3.16 -21.06
N LEU A 77 0.14 -4.10 -20.16
CA LEU A 77 -0.01 -3.83 -18.73
C LEU A 77 1.31 -3.38 -18.12
N LYS A 78 2.43 -4.01 -18.47
CA LYS A 78 3.77 -3.64 -18.00
C LYS A 78 4.08 -2.17 -18.33
N GLU A 79 3.87 -1.74 -19.58
CA GLU A 79 4.12 -0.34 -19.97
C GLU A 79 3.25 0.64 -19.17
N LYS A 80 1.99 0.27 -18.87
CA LYS A 80 1.09 1.11 -18.08
C LYS A 80 1.53 1.20 -16.62
N LEU A 81 2.01 0.10 -16.04
CA LEU A 81 2.54 0.07 -14.67
C LEU A 81 3.81 0.93 -14.57
N GLU A 82 4.76 0.75 -15.49
CA GLU A 82 6.01 1.53 -15.52
C GLU A 82 5.72 3.03 -15.62
N LYS A 83 4.82 3.45 -16.51
CA LYS A 83 4.42 4.86 -16.64
C LYS A 83 3.85 5.44 -15.35
N LYS A 84 2.97 4.71 -14.65
CA LYS A 84 2.37 5.17 -13.38
C LYS A 84 3.42 5.25 -12.26
N LEU A 85 4.39 4.35 -12.23
CA LEU A 85 5.50 4.39 -11.28
C LEU A 85 6.37 5.63 -11.54
N THR A 86 6.80 5.83 -12.79
CA THR A 86 7.63 6.99 -13.15
C THR A 86 6.92 8.32 -12.91
N PHE A 87 5.60 8.38 -13.12
CA PHE A 87 4.83 9.61 -12.87
C PHE A 87 4.81 9.95 -11.37
N SER A 88 4.64 8.94 -10.51
CA SER A 88 4.68 9.11 -9.06
C SER A 88 6.07 9.57 -8.59
N ASP A 89 7.14 9.01 -9.17
CA ASP A 89 8.52 9.43 -8.87
C ASP A 89 8.80 10.87 -9.29
N VAL A 90 8.29 11.31 -10.45
CA VAL A 90 8.46 12.70 -10.93
C VAL A 90 7.68 13.68 -10.06
N GLU A 91 6.46 13.36 -9.64
CA GLU A 91 5.69 14.20 -8.71
C GLU A 91 6.38 14.32 -7.35
N ILE A 92 6.96 13.23 -6.84
CA ILE A 92 7.74 13.22 -5.61
C ILE A 92 9.00 14.08 -5.78
N GLN A 93 9.76 13.90 -6.86
CA GLN A 93 10.96 14.70 -7.14
C GLN A 93 10.66 16.18 -7.33
N GLN A 94 9.52 16.53 -7.95
CA GLN A 94 9.08 17.92 -8.07
C GLN A 94 8.71 18.52 -6.72
N ALA A 95 7.96 17.78 -5.89
CA ALA A 95 7.62 18.22 -4.54
C ALA A 95 8.87 18.37 -3.66
N GLU A 96 9.83 17.43 -3.75
CA GLU A 96 11.11 17.51 -3.05
C GLU A 96 11.92 18.72 -3.51
N ALA A 97 12.04 18.95 -4.82
CA ALA A 97 12.73 20.11 -5.37
C ALA A 97 12.07 21.43 -4.94
N GLU A 98 10.74 21.47 -4.86
CA GLU A 98 9.99 22.64 -4.41
C GLU A 98 10.22 22.92 -2.91
N ILE A 99 10.23 21.87 -2.07
CA ILE A 99 10.55 21.98 -0.64
C ILE A 99 12.00 22.47 -0.45
N VAL A 100 12.96 21.90 -1.19
CA VAL A 100 14.37 22.32 -1.13
C VAL A 100 14.54 23.77 -1.56
N ALA A 101 13.87 24.20 -2.64
CA ALA A 101 13.90 25.58 -3.09
C ALA A 101 13.26 26.56 -2.07
N GLN A 102 12.23 26.13 -1.34
CA GLN A 102 11.65 26.92 -0.24
C GLN A 102 12.61 27.03 0.95
N LEU A 103 13.30 25.94 1.31
CA LEU A 103 14.30 25.92 2.38
C LEU A 103 15.53 26.78 2.06
N GLU A 104 15.96 26.81 0.80
CA GLU A 104 17.08 27.65 0.36
C GLU A 104 16.74 29.14 0.39
N LYS A 105 15.48 29.51 0.09
CA LYS A 105 14.97 30.89 0.30
C LYS A 105 14.88 31.28 1.78
N MET A 106 14.65 30.31 2.68
CA MET A 106 14.70 30.55 4.13
C MET A 106 16.14 30.65 4.67
N LYS A 107 17.14 30.16 3.93
CA LYS A 107 18.56 30.31 4.27
C LYS A 107 19.06 31.67 3.76
N ILE A 108 18.62 32.75 4.38
CA ILE A 108 19.19 34.07 4.15
C ILE A 108 20.61 34.10 4.73
N THR A 109 21.58 34.04 3.83
CA THR A 109 22.96 34.54 3.96
C THR A 109 22.97 35.95 4.52
N GLU A 110 23.92 36.27 5.42
CA GLU A 110 24.19 37.60 5.99
C GLU A 110 24.03 38.75 4.97
N PRO A 111 23.28 39.82 5.33
CA PRO A 111 23.91 41.15 5.27
C PRO A 111 23.39 42.13 6.34
N THR A 112 24.34 42.73 7.07
CA THR A 112 24.49 44.17 7.36
C THR A 112 23.28 45.11 7.13
N VAL A 113 22.20 45.07 7.93
CA VAL A 113 21.26 46.21 8.09
C VAL A 113 20.56 46.18 9.48
N GLU A 114 20.65 47.30 10.20
CA GLU A 114 19.93 47.82 11.40
C GLU A 114 19.02 46.87 12.27
N PRO A 115 19.17 46.84 13.62
CA PRO A 115 18.95 45.60 14.38
C PRO A 115 17.54 45.29 14.95
N HIS A 116 16.52 46.15 14.86
CA HIS A 116 15.44 46.07 15.86
C HIS A 116 14.07 45.51 15.41
N GLN A 117 13.78 45.32 14.12
CA GLN A 117 12.44 44.83 13.70
C GLN A 117 12.45 43.42 13.08
N VAL A 118 13.54 43.04 12.43
CA VAL A 118 13.65 41.74 11.73
C VAL A 118 13.81 40.57 12.72
N ILE A 119 14.47 40.79 13.86
CA ILE A 119 14.70 39.76 14.89
C ILE A 119 13.37 39.27 15.46
N TYR A 120 12.48 40.18 15.87
CA TYR A 120 11.21 39.80 16.50
C TYR A 120 10.30 39.00 15.57
N PHE A 121 10.21 39.36 14.28
CA PHE A 121 9.34 38.65 13.33
C PHE A 121 9.86 37.24 13.03
N THR A 122 11.18 37.11 12.95
CA THR A 122 11.85 35.82 12.68
C THR A 122 11.82 34.91 13.91
N GLU A 123 12.03 35.45 15.12
CA GLU A 123 11.88 34.71 16.38
C GLU A 123 10.44 34.25 16.60
N MET A 124 9.45 35.09 16.29
CA MET A 124 8.04 34.71 16.38
C MET A 124 7.71 33.52 15.45
N SER A 125 8.20 33.56 14.21
CA SER A 125 7.99 32.49 13.24
C SER A 125 8.75 31.19 13.60
N LEU A 126 9.97 31.30 14.12
CA LEU A 126 10.74 30.14 14.60
C LEU A 126 10.14 29.54 15.88
N SER A 127 9.58 30.37 16.76
CA SER A 127 8.90 29.94 17.99
C SER A 127 7.63 29.16 17.66
N ALA A 128 6.80 29.66 16.74
CA ALA A 128 5.61 28.95 16.28
C ALA A 128 5.95 27.58 15.67
N THR A 129 6.99 27.51 14.84
CA THR A 129 7.46 26.23 14.26
C THR A 129 7.99 25.29 15.33
N ARG A 130 8.78 25.78 16.30
CA ARG A 130 9.26 24.97 17.44
C ARG A 130 8.10 24.41 18.27
N GLN A 131 7.05 25.20 18.48
CA GLN A 131 5.89 24.77 19.25
C GLN A 131 5.15 23.63 18.55
N VAL A 132 4.95 23.73 17.23
CA VAL A 132 4.37 22.65 16.43
C VAL A 132 5.23 21.39 16.45
N ILE A 133 6.57 21.54 16.36
CA ILE A 133 7.48 20.38 16.42
C ILE A 133 7.36 19.66 17.76
N LEU A 134 7.38 20.38 18.89
CA LEU A 134 7.23 19.80 20.22
C LEU A 134 5.89 19.08 20.40
N GLU A 135 4.80 19.63 19.87
CA GLU A 135 3.49 19.00 19.91
C GLU A 135 3.47 17.68 19.11
N LYS A 136 4.14 17.66 17.95
CA LYS A 136 4.31 16.43 17.15
C LYS A 136 5.19 15.39 17.83
N GLU A 137 6.27 15.81 18.50
CA GLU A 137 7.13 14.90 19.27
C GLU A 137 6.36 14.23 20.43
N LEU A 138 5.54 15.01 21.16
CA LEU A 138 4.67 14.48 22.22
C LEU A 138 3.64 13.48 21.66
N GLN A 139 3.02 13.80 20.52
CA GLN A 139 2.05 12.91 19.88
C GLN A 139 2.68 11.58 19.43
N ILE A 140 3.94 11.61 18.99
CA ILE A 140 4.69 10.40 18.63
C ILE A 140 4.92 9.53 19.87
N GLU A 141 5.30 10.13 21.00
CA GLU A 141 5.52 9.41 22.26
C GLU A 141 4.24 8.71 22.74
N GLU A 142 3.10 9.41 22.69
CA GLU A 142 1.79 8.85 23.08
C GLU A 142 1.40 7.65 22.20
N LEU A 143 1.57 7.77 20.88
CA LEU A 143 1.29 6.67 19.95
C LEU A 143 2.21 5.46 20.20
N GLN A 144 3.48 5.70 20.53
CA GLN A 144 4.42 4.64 20.87
C GLN A 144 4.01 3.91 22.16
N ASP A 145 3.51 4.63 23.17
CA ASP A 145 3.04 4.01 24.41
C ASP A 145 1.77 3.17 24.20
N ILE A 146 0.83 3.66 23.37
CA ILE A 146 -0.36 2.88 22.97
C ILE A 146 0.05 1.59 22.28
N LEU A 147 1.00 1.65 21.32
CA LEU A 147 1.50 0.46 20.64
C LEU A 147 2.15 -0.52 21.61
N ARG A 148 2.94 -0.04 22.57
CA ARG A 148 3.54 -0.88 23.62
C ARG A 148 2.47 -1.57 24.46
N ASN A 149 1.42 -0.85 24.86
CA ASN A 149 0.30 -1.42 25.62
C ASN A 149 -0.44 -2.50 24.83
N LEU A 150 -0.74 -2.22 23.56
CA LEU A 150 -1.41 -3.17 22.66
C LEU A 150 -0.55 -4.41 22.43
N TRP A 151 0.75 -4.25 22.28
CA TRP A 151 1.67 -5.38 22.09
C TRP A 151 1.65 -6.32 23.30
N VAL A 152 1.74 -5.77 24.52
CA VAL A 152 1.63 -6.56 25.76
C VAL A 152 0.29 -7.30 25.83
N LYS A 153 -0.82 -6.65 25.44
CA LYS A 153 -2.14 -7.30 25.38
C LYS A 153 -2.19 -8.43 24.36
N MET A 154 -1.61 -8.23 23.18
CA MET A 154 -1.55 -9.25 22.13
C MET A 154 -0.77 -10.47 22.61
N SER A 155 0.44 -10.29 23.15
CA SER A 155 1.24 -11.40 23.68
C SER A 155 0.52 -12.19 24.77
N LYS A 156 -0.23 -11.51 25.65
CA LYS A 156 -1.00 -12.19 26.70
C LYS A 156 -2.19 -12.97 26.15
N LEU A 157 -2.83 -12.47 25.10
CA LEU A 157 -3.89 -13.20 24.40
C LEU A 157 -3.33 -14.43 23.68
N GLU A 158 -2.16 -14.32 23.06
CA GLU A 158 -1.47 -15.44 22.40
C GLU A 158 -1.12 -16.54 23.40
N GLU A 159 -0.56 -16.19 24.56
CA GLU A 159 -0.28 -17.16 25.64
C GLU A 159 -1.55 -17.88 26.12
N LEU A 160 -2.65 -17.12 26.28
CA LEU A 160 -3.93 -17.66 26.72
C LEU A 160 -4.56 -18.60 25.69
N ILE A 161 -4.42 -18.29 24.40
CA ILE A 161 -4.83 -19.19 23.31
C ILE A 161 -4.01 -20.48 23.35
N GLN A 162 -2.68 -20.40 23.45
CA GLN A 162 -1.83 -21.59 23.54
C GLN A 162 -2.17 -22.48 24.73
N LEU A 163 -2.47 -21.90 25.90
CA LEU A 163 -2.90 -22.66 27.08
C LEU A 163 -4.26 -23.33 26.85
N LYS A 164 -5.20 -22.64 26.20
CA LYS A 164 -6.51 -23.21 25.84
C LYS A 164 -6.36 -24.36 24.85
N ASP A 165 -5.50 -24.22 23.84
CA ASP A 165 -5.25 -25.26 22.85
C ASP A 165 -4.66 -26.52 23.49
N LYS A 166 -3.65 -26.38 24.36
CA LYS A 166 -3.11 -27.50 25.16
C LYS A 166 -4.18 -28.17 26.02
N ARG A 167 -5.10 -27.38 26.60
CA ARG A 167 -6.18 -27.92 27.42
C ARG A 167 -7.20 -28.69 26.57
N ILE A 168 -7.54 -28.18 25.38
CA ILE A 168 -8.41 -28.86 24.43
C ILE A 168 -7.77 -30.18 24.02
N GLU A 169 -6.50 -30.17 23.61
CA GLU A 169 -5.75 -31.37 23.23
C GLU A 169 -5.76 -32.44 24.33
N HIS A 170 -5.48 -32.05 25.58
CA HIS A 170 -5.53 -32.97 26.71
C HIS A 170 -6.93 -33.55 26.96
N LEU A 171 -8.00 -32.75 26.81
CA LEU A 171 -9.38 -33.23 26.97
C LEU A 171 -9.81 -34.14 25.82
N THR A 172 -9.42 -33.82 24.59
CA THR A 172 -9.67 -34.66 23.40
C THR A 172 -8.97 -36.00 23.53
N SER A 173 -7.69 -36.01 23.94
CA SER A 173 -6.93 -37.23 24.17
C SER A 173 -7.55 -38.11 25.26
N LEU A 174 -8.09 -37.52 26.34
CA LEU A 174 -8.82 -38.29 27.35
C LEU A 174 -10.13 -38.87 26.83
N SER A 175 -10.86 -38.12 26.00
CA SER A 175 -12.11 -38.59 25.37
C SER A 175 -11.88 -39.69 24.33
N GLU A 176 -10.69 -39.77 23.73
CA GLU A 176 -10.31 -40.84 22.79
C GLU A 176 -9.83 -42.11 23.51
N MET A 177 -9.50 -42.02 24.81
CA MET A 177 -9.02 -43.15 25.63
C MET A 177 -10.11 -43.88 26.41
N TYR A 178 -11.35 -43.39 26.42
CA TYR A 178 -12.53 -44.02 27.05
C TYR A 178 -13.62 -44.26 26.02
#